data_AF-A0A535U7U3-F1
#
_entry.id   AF-A0A535U7U3-F1
#
_cell.length_a   1.000
_cell.length_b   1.000
_cell.length_c   1.000
_cell.angle_alpha   90.00
_cell.angle_beta   90.00
_cell.angle_gamma   90.00
#
_symmetry.space_group_name_H-M   'P 1'
#
loop_
_entity.id
_entity.type
_entity.pdbx_description
1 polymer ?
#
loop_
_entity_poly.entity_id
_entity_poly.type
_entity_poly.pdbx_seq_one_letter_code
_entity_poly.pdbx_strand_id
1 'polypeptide(L)'
;MQLCRRMLGGLPERRRPGQGDPADQARHDHAFCASVRNPRRVTASPEGAEAAATGGEATRVYRSQMTPGWWLRQRHYFLYIVREFTALPLALWLLWLLFEIHRAAGGPKAFYASGSPAFIAFSVVCLGFALYHSYTFLSLAGVIINIKVAGKPVPSRLIVLSQFAAWAIASLVIAAALIGFAR
;
A
#
# COMPACT_ATOMS: atom_id res chain seq x y z
N MET A 1 50.90 -27.71 28.99
CA MET A 1 49.96 -28.85 29.07
C MET A 1 48.99 -28.70 27.91
N GLN A 2 49.35 -29.26 26.74
CA GLN A 2 48.81 -30.52 26.18
C GLN A 2 47.29 -30.41 25.89
N LEU A 3 46.91 -30.10 24.64
CA LEU A 3 46.67 -31.03 23.51
C LEU A 3 45.52 -32.01 23.77
N CYS A 4 44.42 -31.82 23.04
CA CYS A 4 43.72 -32.94 22.41
C CYS A 4 43.17 -32.50 21.04
N ARG A 5 43.97 -32.80 20.02
CA ARG A 5 43.67 -32.76 18.59
C ARG A 5 43.56 -34.22 18.14
N ARG A 6 42.48 -34.61 17.47
CA ARG A 6 42.43 -35.55 16.31
C ARG A 6 40.98 -36.01 16.06
N MET A 7 40.37 -35.63 14.92
CA MET A 7 40.41 -36.27 13.57
C MET A 7 39.31 -37.34 13.44
N LEU A 8 38.54 -37.51 12.36
CA LEU A 8 38.63 -37.11 10.94
C LEU A 8 37.25 -37.32 10.27
N GLY A 9 36.98 -36.64 9.16
CA GLY A 9 35.86 -36.91 8.26
C GLY A 9 35.76 -35.84 7.17
N GLY A 10 36.62 -35.93 6.15
CA GLY A 10 36.89 -34.86 5.19
C GLY A 10 35.73 -34.50 4.25
N LEU A 11 35.65 -33.20 3.93
CA LEU A 11 34.88 -32.66 2.82
C LEU A 11 35.77 -31.68 2.03
N PRO A 12 35.78 -31.73 0.68
CA PRO A 12 36.76 -31.04 -0.14
C PRO A 12 36.52 -29.52 -0.24
N GLU A 13 37.56 -28.79 0.11
CA GLU A 13 37.73 -27.35 -0.08
C GLU A 13 37.78 -27.00 -1.59
N ARG A 14 36.69 -26.46 -2.18
CA ARG A 14 36.77 -25.68 -3.43
C ARG A 14 35.71 -24.57 -3.50
N ARG A 15 36.21 -23.39 -3.88
CA ARG A 15 35.55 -22.11 -4.26
C ARG A 15 35.06 -21.19 -3.13
N ARG A 16 36.01 -20.37 -2.64
CA ARG A 16 35.74 -18.98 -2.23
C ARG A 16 35.10 -18.21 -3.41
N PRO A 17 34.00 -17.48 -3.22
CA PRO A 17 33.61 -16.40 -4.14
C PRO A 17 34.57 -15.23 -3.88
N GLY A 18 35.33 -14.87 -4.91
CA GLY A 18 36.23 -13.72 -4.87
C GLY A 18 35.47 -12.42 -4.64
N GLN A 19 36.04 -11.60 -3.77
CA GLN A 19 35.80 -10.18 -3.62
C GLN A 19 35.75 -9.50 -5.00
N GLY A 20 34.59 -8.96 -5.40
CA GLY A 20 34.46 -8.16 -6.61
C GLY A 20 35.04 -6.76 -6.39
N ASP A 21 35.87 -6.32 -7.33
CA ASP A 21 36.54 -5.02 -7.35
C ASP A 21 35.50 -3.90 -7.62
N PRO A 22 35.36 -2.88 -6.76
CA PRO A 22 34.33 -1.84 -6.88
C PRO A 22 34.39 -1.02 -8.18
N ALA A 23 35.51 -1.06 -8.90
CA ALA A 23 35.66 -0.38 -10.18
C ALA A 23 34.81 -1.01 -11.32
N ASP A 24 34.51 -2.31 -11.24
CA ASP A 24 33.71 -2.99 -12.29
C ASP A 24 32.20 -2.77 -12.12
N GLN A 25 31.72 -2.50 -10.90
CA GLN A 25 30.29 -2.22 -10.66
C GLN A 25 29.85 -0.88 -11.26
N ALA A 26 30.68 0.16 -11.18
CA ALA A 26 30.36 1.47 -11.75
C ALA A 26 30.18 1.44 -13.28
N ARG A 27 30.86 0.52 -13.98
CA ARG A 27 30.78 0.41 -15.45
C ARG A 27 29.46 -0.21 -15.91
N HIS A 28 28.87 -1.09 -15.10
CA HIS A 28 27.59 -1.73 -15.41
C HIS A 28 26.39 -0.79 -15.22
N ASP A 29 26.41 0.06 -14.18
CA ASP A 29 25.31 0.99 -13.92
C ASP A 29 25.21 2.08 -15.01
N HIS A 30 26.34 2.57 -15.52
CA HIS A 30 26.34 3.54 -16.62
C HIS A 30 25.87 2.95 -17.95
N ALA A 31 26.18 1.68 -18.23
CA ALA A 31 25.73 1.01 -19.45
C ALA A 31 24.21 0.77 -19.46
N PHE A 32 23.62 0.48 -18.29
CA PHE A 32 22.17 0.29 -18.16
C PHE A 32 21.40 1.60 -18.34
N CYS A 33 21.88 2.70 -17.77
CA CYS A 33 21.27 4.02 -17.95
C CYS A 33 21.38 4.52 -19.42
N ALA A 34 22.46 4.17 -20.12
CA ALA A 34 22.63 4.54 -21.52
C ALA A 34 21.70 3.76 -22.47
N SER A 35 21.46 2.47 -22.21
CA SER A 35 20.60 1.63 -23.05
C SER A 35 19.11 1.94 -22.92
N VAL A 36 18.67 2.42 -21.75
CA VAL A 36 17.29 2.89 -21.53
C VAL A 36 17.01 4.20 -22.29
N ARG A 37 18.04 5.03 -22.54
CA ARG A 37 17.87 6.35 -23.16
C ARG A 37 17.68 6.33 -24.68
N ASN A 38 18.11 5.29 -25.40
CA ASN A 38 17.98 5.30 -26.86
C ASN A 38 17.96 3.91 -27.52
N PRO A 39 16.79 3.25 -27.64
CA PRO A 39 16.70 1.92 -28.24
C PRO A 39 16.90 1.89 -29.77
N ARG A 40 17.10 3.03 -30.43
CA ARG A 40 17.09 3.14 -31.90
C ARG A 40 18.47 3.12 -32.57
N ARG A 41 19.57 2.94 -31.83
CA ARG A 41 20.93 3.09 -32.39
C ARG A 41 21.75 1.80 -32.53
N VAL A 42 21.19 0.63 -32.26
CA VAL A 42 21.96 -0.65 -32.32
C VAL A 42 22.00 -1.27 -33.73
N THR A 43 21.19 -0.80 -34.68
CA THR A 43 21.20 -1.35 -36.04
C THR A 43 22.06 -0.50 -36.98
N ALA A 44 23.38 -0.62 -36.88
CA ALA A 44 24.31 -0.29 -37.96
C ALA A 44 25.70 -0.91 -37.72
N SER A 45 25.93 -2.12 -38.24
CA SER A 45 26.91 -2.39 -39.31
C SER A 45 27.17 -3.91 -39.40
N PRO A 46 27.22 -4.52 -40.60
CA PRO A 46 27.45 -5.95 -40.77
C PRO A 46 28.90 -6.20 -41.16
N GLU A 47 29.75 -6.62 -40.22
CA GLU A 47 31.03 -7.27 -40.56
C GLU A 47 31.58 -7.99 -39.33
N GLY A 48 31.83 -9.29 -39.49
CA GLY A 48 32.24 -10.18 -38.40
C GLY A 48 31.47 -11.50 -38.34
N ALA A 49 31.17 -12.09 -39.51
CA ALA A 49 30.85 -13.50 -39.60
C ALA A 49 32.14 -14.29 -39.35
N GLU A 50 32.43 -14.62 -38.10
CA GLU A 50 33.32 -15.71 -37.62
C GLU A 50 33.89 -15.38 -36.23
N ALA A 51 33.11 -15.60 -35.17
CA ALA A 51 33.59 -15.97 -33.84
C ALA A 51 32.43 -15.96 -32.87
N ALA A 52 31.95 -17.14 -32.49
CA ALA A 52 31.41 -17.49 -31.16
C ALA A 52 30.37 -18.60 -31.32
N ALA A 53 30.86 -19.83 -31.47
CA ALA A 53 30.19 -20.96 -30.86
C ALA A 53 30.21 -20.75 -29.33
N THR A 54 29.17 -20.12 -28.81
CA THR A 54 28.76 -20.22 -27.40
C THR A 54 27.27 -19.89 -27.40
N GLY A 55 26.45 -20.94 -27.44
CA GLY A 55 25.02 -20.80 -27.21
C GLY A 55 24.81 -20.24 -25.81
N GLY A 56 24.67 -18.92 -25.72
CA GLY A 56 24.20 -18.28 -24.51
C GLY A 56 22.77 -18.73 -24.31
N GLU A 57 22.54 -19.63 -23.34
CA GLU A 57 21.19 -19.85 -22.82
C GLU A 57 20.66 -18.50 -22.33
N ALA A 58 19.82 -17.87 -23.14
CA ALA A 58 19.07 -16.70 -22.74
C ALA A 58 18.29 -17.08 -21.48
N THR A 59 18.67 -16.51 -20.33
CA THR A 59 18.12 -16.86 -19.03
C THR A 59 16.62 -16.64 -19.08
N ARG A 60 15.83 -17.72 -19.03
CA ARG A 60 14.37 -17.61 -19.12
C ARG A 60 13.86 -16.93 -17.86
N VAL A 61 13.52 -15.65 -17.97
CA VAL A 61 12.92 -14.89 -16.87
C VAL A 61 11.58 -15.51 -16.54
N TYR A 62 11.49 -16.15 -15.37
CA TYR A 62 10.25 -16.71 -14.88
C TYR A 62 9.26 -15.59 -14.54
N ARG A 63 8.13 -15.54 -15.26
CA ARG A 63 7.00 -14.67 -14.89
C ARG A 63 6.03 -15.46 -14.03
N SER A 64 5.94 -15.10 -12.75
CA SER A 64 4.90 -15.61 -11.87
C SER A 64 3.54 -15.10 -12.35
N GLN A 65 2.60 -16.02 -12.59
CA GLN A 65 1.22 -15.66 -12.92
C GLN A 65 0.46 -15.30 -11.63
N MET A 66 -0.14 -14.12 -11.61
CA MET A 66 -0.93 -13.66 -10.46
C MET A 66 -2.33 -14.27 -10.53
N THR A 67 -2.66 -15.18 -9.61
CA THR A 67 -3.98 -15.80 -9.53
C THR A 67 -5.05 -14.78 -9.09
N PRO A 68 -6.30 -14.80 -9.61
CA PRO A 68 -7.36 -13.87 -9.20
C PRO A 68 -7.65 -13.83 -7.69
N GLY A 69 -7.44 -14.95 -6.98
CA GLY A 69 -7.59 -15.05 -5.52
C GLY A 69 -6.36 -14.62 -4.71
N TRP A 70 -5.41 -13.90 -5.30
CA TRP A 70 -4.15 -13.51 -4.63
C TRP A 70 -4.37 -12.80 -3.29
N TRP A 71 -5.46 -12.04 -3.18
CA TRP A 71 -5.81 -11.23 -2.01
C TRP A 71 -6.23 -12.05 -0.79
N LEU A 72 -6.68 -13.30 -0.98
CA LEU A 72 -7.02 -14.23 0.10
C LEU A 72 -5.79 -14.91 0.71
N ARG A 73 -4.63 -14.78 0.06
CA ARG A 73 -3.41 -15.51 0.45
C ARG A 73 -2.76 -14.96 1.72
N GLN A 74 -2.95 -13.68 2.02
CA GLN A 74 -2.42 -13.04 3.23
C GLN A 74 -3.42 -12.03 3.80
N ARG A 75 -3.47 -11.95 5.14
CA ARG A 75 -4.36 -11.04 5.88
C ARG A 75 -4.18 -9.56 5.47
N HIS A 76 -2.96 -9.13 5.19
CA HIS A 76 -2.67 -7.76 4.76
C HIS A 76 -3.35 -7.41 3.42
N TYR A 77 -3.32 -8.33 2.45
CA TYR A 77 -3.99 -8.12 1.15
C TYR A 77 -5.50 -8.16 1.29
N PHE A 78 -6.02 -9.04 2.14
CA PHE A 78 -7.44 -9.09 2.44
C PHE A 78 -7.93 -7.76 3.05
N LEU A 79 -7.25 -7.26 4.08
CA LEU A 79 -7.60 -5.98 4.72
C LEU A 79 -7.46 -4.79 3.76
N TYR A 80 -6.51 -4.83 2.82
CA TYR A 80 -6.40 -3.85 1.74
C TYR A 80 -7.64 -3.87 0.84
N ILE A 81 -8.07 -5.05 0.35
CA ILE A 81 -9.28 -5.14 -0.48
C ILE A 81 -10.53 -4.72 0.29
N VAL A 82 -10.65 -5.11 1.56
CA VAL A 82 -11.76 -4.66 2.44
C VAL A 82 -11.75 -3.14 2.60
N ARG A 83 -10.56 -2.53 2.72
CA ARG A 83 -10.43 -1.07 2.78
C ARG A 83 -10.96 -0.43 1.50
N GLU A 84 -10.55 -0.90 0.33
CA GLU A 84 -11.07 -0.36 -0.94
C GLU A 84 -12.58 -0.59 -1.09
N PHE A 85 -13.07 -1.74 -0.62
CA PHE A 85 -14.49 -2.08 -0.64
C PHE A 85 -15.35 -1.11 0.17
N THR A 86 -14.81 -0.48 1.22
CA THR A 86 -15.56 0.49 2.04
C THR A 86 -16.10 1.68 1.24
N ALA A 87 -15.49 2.01 0.09
CA ALA A 87 -15.98 3.09 -0.77
C ALA A 87 -17.42 2.84 -1.27
N LEU A 88 -17.82 1.59 -1.48
CA LEU A 88 -19.16 1.25 -1.99
C LEU A 88 -20.29 1.57 -0.99
N PRO A 89 -20.30 1.05 0.26
CA PRO A 89 -21.34 1.39 1.23
C PRO A 89 -21.33 2.87 1.59
N LEU A 90 -20.17 3.53 1.62
CA LEU A 90 -20.06 4.98 1.82
C LEU A 90 -20.72 5.76 0.68
N ALA A 91 -20.42 5.41 -0.58
CA ALA A 91 -21.03 6.06 -1.74
C ALA A 91 -22.55 5.84 -1.79
N LEU A 92 -23.02 4.63 -1.53
CA LEU A 92 -24.45 4.32 -1.46
C LEU A 92 -25.16 5.13 -0.37
N TRP A 93 -24.55 5.22 0.82
CA TRP A 93 -25.11 6.01 1.91
C TRP A 93 -25.13 7.51 1.58
N LEU A 94 -24.08 8.03 0.92
CA LEU A 94 -24.03 9.43 0.48
C LEU A 94 -25.09 9.74 -0.59
N LEU A 95 -25.31 8.84 -1.55
CA LEU A 95 -26.37 8.98 -2.55
C LEU A 95 -27.75 9.00 -1.89
N TRP A 96 -27.95 8.13 -0.88
CA TRP A 96 -29.19 8.15 -0.09
C TRP A 96 -29.37 9.47 0.65
N LEU A 97 -28.32 9.99 1.30
CA LEU A 97 -28.35 11.28 1.98
C LEU A 97 -28.73 12.41 1.01
N LEU A 98 -28.15 12.42 -0.20
CA LEU A 98 -28.46 13.42 -1.21
C LEU A 98 -29.91 13.34 -1.69
N PHE A 99 -30.44 12.12 -1.85
CA PHE A 99 -31.83 11.89 -2.18
C PHE A 99 -32.78 12.39 -1.08
N GLU A 100 -32.46 12.15 0.19
CA GLU A 100 -33.20 12.68 1.34
C GLU A 100 -33.20 14.21 1.36
N ILE A 101 -32.06 14.85 1.13
CA ILE A 101 -31.96 16.33 1.06
C ILE A 101 -32.84 16.87 -0.09
N HIS A 102 -32.79 16.23 -1.27
CA HIS A 102 -33.61 16.63 -2.40
C HIS A 102 -35.11 16.50 -2.10
N ARG A 103 -35.53 15.43 -1.41
CA ARG A 103 -36.91 15.24 -0.99
C ARG A 103 -37.35 16.22 0.09
N ALA A 104 -36.47 16.55 1.04
CA ALA A 104 -36.75 17.54 2.07
C ALA A 104 -37.02 18.93 1.48
N ALA A 105 -36.39 19.27 0.36
CA ALA A 105 -36.68 20.50 -0.39
C ALA A 105 -38.09 20.52 -1.02
N GLY A 106 -38.71 19.36 -1.24
CA GLY A 106 -40.07 19.22 -1.79
C GLY A 106 -41.22 19.37 -0.79
N GLY A 107 -40.91 19.61 0.49
CA GLY A 107 -41.88 19.93 1.55
C GLY A 107 -42.19 18.78 2.53
N PRO A 108 -42.85 19.09 3.68
CA PRO A 108 -42.92 18.20 4.85
C PRO A 108 -43.70 16.89 4.64
N LYS A 109 -44.58 16.83 3.62
CA LYS A 109 -45.42 15.65 3.34
C LYS A 109 -44.72 14.54 2.56
N ALA A 110 -43.54 14.82 1.99
CA ALA A 110 -42.74 13.84 1.25
C ALA A 110 -41.67 13.17 2.12
N PHE A 111 -41.52 13.61 3.37
CA PHE A 111 -40.55 13.09 4.34
C PHE A 111 -41.15 11.88 5.06
N TYR A 112 -40.99 10.69 4.47
CA TYR A 112 -41.19 9.46 5.21
C TYR A 112 -39.92 9.20 6.00
N ALA A 113 -40.01 9.27 7.33
CA ALA A 113 -38.92 8.84 8.19
C ALA A 113 -38.57 7.41 7.78
N SER A 114 -37.35 7.21 7.29
CA SER A 114 -36.74 5.93 6.99
C SER A 114 -36.43 5.17 8.30
N GLY A 115 -37.37 5.19 9.26
CA GLY A 115 -37.31 4.48 10.54
C GLY A 115 -37.63 2.99 10.40
N SER A 116 -37.58 2.42 9.18
CA SER A 116 -37.69 0.97 9.05
C SER A 116 -36.48 0.33 9.73
N PRO A 117 -36.66 -0.73 10.53
CA PRO A 117 -35.55 -1.39 11.23
C PRO A 117 -34.46 -1.87 10.25
N ALA A 118 -34.84 -2.21 9.02
CA ALA A 118 -33.92 -2.53 7.94
C ALA A 118 -33.00 -1.36 7.56
N PHE A 119 -33.52 -0.14 7.48
CA PHE A 119 -32.72 1.05 7.16
C PHE A 119 -31.78 1.45 8.30
N ILE A 120 -32.24 1.30 9.55
CA ILE A 120 -31.39 1.50 10.73
C ILE A 120 -30.23 0.50 10.70
N ALA A 121 -30.50 -0.78 10.47
CA ALA A 121 -29.47 -1.81 10.34
C ALA A 121 -28.48 -1.48 9.20
N PHE A 122 -28.96 -1.07 8.04
CA PHE A 122 -28.12 -0.63 6.92
C PHE A 122 -27.22 0.55 7.30
N SER A 123 -27.78 1.57 7.96
CA SER A 123 -27.04 2.75 8.39
C SER A 123 -25.97 2.42 9.43
N VAL A 124 -26.26 1.50 10.36
CA VAL A 124 -25.28 1.02 11.36
C VAL A 124 -24.15 0.26 10.69
N VAL A 125 -24.44 -0.56 9.68
CA VAL A 125 -23.42 -1.26 8.89
C VAL A 125 -22.55 -0.24 8.12
N CYS A 126 -23.16 0.73 7.45
CA CYS A 126 -22.45 1.81 6.77
C CYS A 126 -21.58 2.63 7.74
N LEU A 127 -22.07 2.89 8.95
CA LEU A 127 -21.31 3.57 10.01
C LEU A 127 -20.09 2.74 10.42
N GLY A 128 -20.23 1.42 10.57
CA GLY A 128 -19.10 0.51 10.84
C GLY A 128 -18.03 0.57 9.75
N PHE A 129 -18.45 0.55 8.48
CA PHE A 129 -17.53 0.71 7.34
C PHE A 129 -16.88 2.10 7.31
N ALA A 130 -17.62 3.17 7.62
CA ALA A 130 -17.10 4.54 7.69
C ALA A 130 -16.07 4.72 8.82
N LEU A 131 -16.29 4.10 9.98
CA LEU A 131 -15.34 4.07 11.09
C LEU A 131 -14.04 3.34 10.70
N TYR A 132 -14.17 2.17 10.07
CA TYR A 132 -13.01 1.43 9.56
C TYR A 132 -12.24 2.24 8.49
N HIS A 133 -12.96 2.83 7.53
CA HIS A 133 -12.36 3.70 6.51
C HIS A 133 -11.58 4.85 7.14
N SER A 134 -12.21 5.58 8.08
CA SER A 134 -11.60 6.70 8.80
C SER A 134 -10.36 6.25 9.57
N TYR A 135 -10.43 5.15 10.31
CA TYR A 135 -9.30 4.61 11.06
C TYR A 135 -8.10 4.30 10.17
N THR A 136 -8.33 3.61 9.05
CA THR A 136 -7.24 3.28 8.12
C THR A 136 -6.68 4.52 7.45
N PHE A 137 -7.52 5.50 7.06
CA PHE A 137 -7.08 6.76 6.46
C PHE A 137 -6.21 7.58 7.43
N LEU A 138 -6.67 7.77 8.68
CA LEU A 138 -5.91 8.52 9.70
C LEU A 138 -4.59 7.83 10.05
N SER A 139 -4.59 6.50 10.11
CA SER A 139 -3.39 5.72 10.38
C SER A 139 -2.37 5.85 9.24
N LEU A 140 -2.82 5.83 7.98
CA LEU A 140 -1.95 6.01 6.81
C LEU A 140 -1.42 7.45 6.70
N ALA A 141 -2.24 8.45 7.05
CA ALA A 141 -1.85 9.85 6.97
C ALA A 141 -0.60 10.17 7.80
N GLY A 142 -0.48 9.60 9.01
CA GLY A 142 0.70 9.81 9.85
C GLY A 142 1.98 9.11 9.34
N VAL A 143 1.87 8.16 8.40
CA VAL A 143 3.02 7.53 7.73
C VAL A 143 3.49 8.40 6.55
N ILE A 144 2.56 9.01 5.82
CA ILE A 144 2.87 9.83 4.64
C ILE A 144 3.47 11.17 5.06
N ILE A 145 2.96 11.77 6.14
CA ILE A 145 3.39 13.08 6.62
C ILE A 145 4.72 12.93 7.39
N ASN A 146 5.83 13.23 6.72
CA ASN A 146 7.16 13.24 7.31
C ASN A 146 7.63 14.68 7.53
N ILE A 147 7.21 15.29 8.65
CA ILE A 147 7.62 16.65 9.00
C ILE A 147 8.86 16.58 9.91
N LYS A 148 9.89 17.33 9.56
CA LYS A 148 11.06 17.57 10.43
C LYS A 148 10.86 18.91 11.12
N VAL A 149 10.85 18.92 12.45
CA VAL A 149 10.72 20.15 13.25
C VAL A 149 12.06 20.39 13.96
N ALA A 150 12.63 21.58 13.80
CA ALA A 150 13.92 21.96 14.40
C ALA A 150 15.06 20.96 14.13
N GLY A 151 15.15 20.44 12.90
CA GLY A 151 16.18 19.48 12.48
C GLY A 151 16.00 18.05 13.01
N LYS A 152 14.99 17.79 13.85
CA LYS A 152 14.68 16.46 14.38
C LYS A 152 13.44 15.88 13.65
N PRO A 153 13.49 14.60 13.24
CA PRO A 153 12.30 13.95 12.68
C PRO A 153 11.24 13.84 13.76
N VAL A 154 10.02 14.34 13.48
CA VAL A 154 8.89 14.13 14.38
C VAL A 154 8.50 12.65 14.31
N PRO A 155 8.35 11.95 15.45
CA PRO A 155 7.91 10.57 15.43
C PRO A 155 6.49 10.48 14.85
N SER A 156 6.29 9.63 13.85
CA SER A 156 5.01 9.42 13.15
C SER A 156 3.84 9.16 14.11
N ARG A 157 4.10 8.58 15.28
CA ARG A 157 3.09 8.34 16.34
C ARG A 157 2.44 9.63 16.85
N LEU A 158 3.18 10.73 16.98
CA LEU A 158 2.60 12.01 17.42
C LEU A 158 1.66 12.59 16.38
N ILE A 159 2.01 12.44 15.10
CA ILE A 159 1.18 12.88 13.98
C ILE A 159 -0.12 12.09 13.97
N VAL A 160 -0.03 10.76 14.02
CA VAL A 160 -1.21 9.89 14.13
C VAL A 160 -2.07 10.28 15.33
N LEU A 161 -1.48 10.44 16.52
CA LEU A 161 -2.21 10.81 17.74
C LEU A 161 -2.93 12.15 17.60
N SER A 162 -2.28 13.16 17.03
CA SER A 162 -2.89 14.48 16.79
C SER A 162 -4.10 14.41 15.86
N GLN A 163 -4.03 13.58 14.83
CA GLN A 163 -5.14 13.38 13.88
C GLN A 163 -6.31 12.66 14.54
N PHE A 164 -6.04 11.63 15.34
CA PHE A 164 -7.06 10.94 16.13
C PHE A 164 -7.68 11.85 17.19
N ALA A 165 -6.89 12.71 17.83
CA ALA A 165 -7.38 13.71 18.77
C ALA A 165 -8.29 14.72 18.06
N ALA A 166 -7.87 15.27 16.91
CA ALA A 166 -8.69 16.18 16.12
C ALA A 166 -10.01 15.54 15.67
N TRP A 167 -9.97 14.28 15.22
CA TRP A 167 -11.15 13.52 14.85
C TRP A 167 -12.10 13.32 16.04
N ALA A 168 -11.59 12.91 17.20
CA ALA A 168 -12.39 12.72 18.41
C ALA A 168 -13.04 14.03 18.90
N ILE A 169 -12.30 15.13 18.86
CA ILE A 169 -12.81 16.46 19.20
C ILE A 169 -13.92 16.86 18.23
N ALA A 170 -13.72 16.68 16.92
CA ALA A 170 -14.74 16.99 15.92
C ALA A 170 -16.02 16.16 16.13
N SER A 171 -15.89 14.85 16.41
CA SER A 171 -17.03 13.99 16.76
C SER A 171 -17.77 14.48 18.00
N LEU A 172 -17.03 14.90 19.04
CA LEU A 172 -17.63 15.41 20.28
C LEU A 172 -18.40 16.72 20.05
N VAL A 173 -17.82 17.65 19.28
CA VAL A 173 -18.45 18.93 18.93
C VAL A 173 -19.75 18.70 18.16
N ILE A 174 -19.74 17.80 17.17
CA ILE A 174 -20.94 17.44 16.40
C ILE A 174 -21.99 16.82 17.32
N ALA A 175 -21.60 15.87 18.16
CA ALA A 175 -22.53 15.24 19.11
C ALA A 175 -23.15 16.25 20.07
N ALA A 176 -22.35 17.17 20.62
CA ALA A 176 -22.81 18.24 21.50
C ALA A 176 -23.77 19.20 20.78
N ALA A 177 -23.47 19.58 19.54
CA ALA A 177 -24.35 20.42 18.72
C ALA A 177 -25.69 19.72 18.46
N LEU A 178 -25.68 18.44 18.06
CA LEU A 178 -26.90 17.67 17.82
C LEU A 178 -27.77 17.53 19.07
N ILE A 179 -27.16 17.25 20.23
CA ILE A 179 -27.87 17.18 21.52
C ILE A 179 -28.41 18.56 21.92
N GLY A 180 -27.65 19.62 21.66
CA GLY A 180 -28.06 21.00 21.93
C GLY A 180 -29.24 21.44 21.08
N PHE A 181 -29.29 21.07 19.79
CA PHE A 181 -30.43 21.34 18.91
C PHE A 181 -31.65 20.46 19.19
N ALA A 182 -31.46 19.30 19.82
CA ALA A 182 -32.54 18.37 20.17
C ALA A 182 -33.22 18.68 21.51
N ARG A 183 -32.72 19.64 22.29
CA ARG A 183 -33.31 20.14 23.53
C ARG A 183 -34.01 21.47 23.29
#